data_AF-A0A7W1F0R4-F1
#
_entry.id   AF-A0A7W1F0R4-F1
#
_cell.length_a   1.000
_cell.length_b   1.000
_cell.length_c   1.000
_cell.angle_alpha   90.00
_cell.angle_beta   90.00
_cell.angle_gamma   90.00
#
_symmetry.space_group_name_H-M   'P 1'
#
loop_
_entity.id
_entity.type
_entity.pdbx_description
1 polymer ?
#
loop_
_entity_poly.entity_id
_entity_poly.type
_entity_poly.pdbx_seq_one_letter_code
_entity_poly.pdbx_strand_id
1 'polypeptide(L)'
;MAHALDVPIADNVALLACVDTLNQLGRHRQVLAEYPEQRVACAAALEHLGQHREVATRYPELETAVAGALRTIGDYAELARVFPGTYAAHEAVIWSGRQEEFLDHPQRNIRALALLELGRFDEVLRDYPDQRNICARALEHQGRWAESLAAYGDVPWFGGTALAQLGRWEEAIATRQVDSTIARYGIAFRHYAAGEDALGAEALAIAEAVRFTWMHTADLHFARFVLAPTMRWRLGRGPSPIAAWRAWRSEHRERLGTIPERRFTVLLGESVTEYWGIDAPLLEAIRADVNGDAAQADVGYAKYRDRRPDMRSPLILEFIAARRR
;
A
#
# COMPACT_ATOMS: atom_id res chain seq x y z
N MET A 1 -30.21 31.93 -17.95
CA MET A 1 -29.08 32.09 -17.00
C MET A 1 -29.67 32.66 -15.72
N ALA A 2 -30.11 31.77 -14.83
CA ALA A 2 -30.72 32.14 -13.56
C ALA A 2 -29.62 32.30 -12.50
N HIS A 3 -29.75 33.35 -11.68
CA HIS A 3 -28.88 33.67 -10.56
C HIS A 3 -28.72 32.46 -9.63
N ALA A 4 -27.47 32.02 -9.44
CA ALA A 4 -27.11 31.15 -8.33
C ALA A 4 -27.40 31.92 -7.03
N LEU A 5 -28.39 31.41 -6.30
CA LEU A 5 -28.95 31.98 -5.09
C LEU A 5 -27.88 32.04 -3.99
N ASP A 6 -27.86 33.18 -3.30
CA ASP A 6 -27.10 33.47 -2.09
C ASP A 6 -27.73 32.70 -0.91
N VAL A 7 -27.64 31.37 -0.95
CA VAL A 7 -28.15 30.50 0.12
C VAL A 7 -27.21 30.65 1.33
N PRO A 8 -27.72 30.97 2.53
CA PRO A 8 -26.90 31.06 3.73
C PRO A 8 -26.08 29.78 3.94
N ILE A 9 -24.79 29.91 4.24
CA ILE A 9 -23.87 28.79 4.47
C ILE A 9 -24.43 27.77 5.48
N ALA A 10 -25.20 28.23 6.48
CA ALA A 10 -25.83 27.38 7.48
C ALA A 10 -26.85 26.39 6.90
N ASP A 11 -27.62 26.80 5.89
CA ASP A 11 -28.63 25.94 5.25
C ASP A 11 -27.96 24.82 4.43
N ASN A 12 -26.78 25.09 3.88
CA ASN A 12 -26.00 24.10 3.12
C ASN A 12 -25.45 22.99 4.04
N VAL A 13 -25.01 23.33 5.27
CA VAL A 13 -24.52 22.31 6.22
C VAL A 13 -25.64 21.37 6.67
N ALA A 14 -26.83 21.91 6.98
CA ALA A 14 -27.98 21.09 7.37
C ALA A 14 -28.44 20.18 6.22
N LEU A 15 -28.42 20.69 4.99
CA LEU A 15 -28.74 19.94 3.78
C LEU A 15 -27.77 18.78 3.56
N LEU A 16 -26.46 19.04 3.60
CA LEU A 16 -25.44 18.00 3.46
C LEU A 16 -25.57 16.92 4.54
N ALA A 17 -25.78 17.30 5.81
CA ALA A 17 -25.98 16.35 6.90
C ALA A 17 -27.24 15.49 6.71
N CYS A 18 -28.33 16.07 6.20
CA CYS A 18 -29.56 15.35 5.90
C CYS A 18 -29.31 14.30 4.81
N VAL A 19 -28.65 14.69 3.72
CA VAL A 19 -28.37 13.84 2.58
C VAL A 19 -27.42 12.69 2.93
N ASP A 20 -26.37 12.97 3.70
CA ASP A 20 -25.47 11.94 4.22
C ASP A 20 -26.21 10.95 5.12
N THR A 21 -27.11 11.44 5.98
CA THR A 21 -27.94 10.61 6.84
C THR A 21 -28.85 9.70 6.00
N LEU A 22 -29.48 10.22 4.94
CA LEU A 22 -30.31 9.41 4.04
C LEU A 22 -29.50 8.31 3.34
N ASN A 23 -28.28 8.61 2.89
CA ASN A 23 -27.38 7.60 2.33
C ASN A 23 -26.99 6.53 3.36
N GLN A 24 -26.64 6.93 4.58
CA GLN A 24 -26.31 5.98 5.66
C GLN A 24 -27.50 5.09 6.05
N LEU A 25 -28.73 5.60 5.95
CA LEU A 25 -29.96 4.85 6.18
C LEU A 25 -30.40 3.97 4.98
N GLY A 26 -29.61 3.91 3.90
CA GLY A 26 -29.95 3.13 2.71
C GLY A 26 -31.06 3.74 1.85
N ARG A 27 -31.46 4.99 2.09
CA ARG A 27 -32.54 5.69 1.37
C ARG A 27 -32.03 6.34 0.07
N HIS A 28 -31.18 5.63 -0.67
CA HIS A 28 -30.48 6.14 -1.86
C HIS A 28 -31.42 6.69 -2.95
N ARG A 29 -32.55 6.00 -3.20
CA ARG A 29 -33.53 6.48 -4.20
C ARG A 29 -34.16 7.82 -3.82
N GLN A 30 -34.31 8.08 -2.53
CA GLN A 30 -34.83 9.36 -2.06
C GLN A 30 -33.77 10.46 -2.25
N VAL A 31 -32.50 10.17 -1.98
CA VAL A 31 -31.39 11.10 -2.28
C VAL A 31 -31.43 11.53 -3.75
N LEU A 32 -31.60 10.57 -4.66
CA LEU A 32 -31.67 10.85 -6.10
C LEU A 32 -32.92 11.65 -6.53
N ALA A 33 -34.05 11.47 -5.82
CA ALA A 33 -35.32 12.11 -6.18
C ALA A 33 -35.47 13.51 -5.58
N GLU A 34 -35.08 13.68 -4.32
CA GLU A 34 -35.32 14.91 -3.55
C GLU A 34 -34.13 15.88 -3.60
N TYR A 35 -32.92 15.40 -3.89
CA TYR A 35 -31.69 16.19 -3.85
C TYR A 35 -30.83 16.05 -5.13
N PRO A 36 -31.40 16.18 -6.34
CA PRO A 36 -30.67 15.95 -7.60
C PRO A 36 -29.48 16.91 -7.82
N GLU A 37 -29.46 18.06 -7.15
CA GLU A 37 -28.36 19.03 -7.18
C GLU A 37 -27.16 18.63 -6.31
N GLN A 38 -27.33 17.67 -5.38
CA GLN A 38 -26.26 17.17 -4.50
C GLN A 38 -25.45 16.08 -5.20
N ARG A 39 -24.74 16.47 -6.27
CA ARG A 39 -24.07 15.57 -7.23
C ARG A 39 -23.20 14.50 -6.57
N VAL A 40 -22.39 14.87 -5.56
CA VAL A 40 -21.52 13.94 -4.83
C VAL A 40 -22.35 12.87 -4.08
N ALA A 41 -23.40 13.30 -3.40
CA ALA A 41 -24.26 12.38 -2.67
C ALA A 41 -25.11 11.51 -3.59
N CYS A 42 -25.55 12.06 -4.73
CA CYS A 42 -26.23 11.29 -5.77
C CYS A 42 -25.29 10.24 -6.39
N ALA A 43 -24.02 10.58 -6.65
CA ALA A 43 -23.03 9.62 -7.12
C ALA A 43 -22.84 8.48 -6.10
N ALA A 44 -22.67 8.81 -4.81
CA ALA A 44 -22.59 7.81 -3.75
C ALA A 44 -23.87 6.94 -3.66
N ALA A 45 -25.05 7.55 -3.79
CA ALA A 45 -26.33 6.83 -3.82
C ALA A 45 -26.41 5.85 -5.01
N LEU A 46 -25.96 6.25 -6.19
CA LEU A 46 -25.89 5.37 -7.37
C LEU A 46 -24.90 4.22 -7.14
N GLU A 47 -23.73 4.47 -6.55
CA GLU A 47 -22.76 3.42 -6.22
C GLU A 47 -23.35 2.38 -5.27
N HIS A 48 -24.04 2.81 -4.20
CA HIS A 48 -24.70 1.89 -3.27
C HIS A 48 -25.84 1.09 -3.91
N LEU A 49 -26.49 1.63 -4.95
CA LEU A 49 -27.49 0.91 -5.75
C LEU A 49 -26.86 -0.02 -6.82
N GLY A 50 -25.53 -0.08 -6.91
CA GLY A 50 -24.81 -0.86 -7.93
C GLY A 50 -24.88 -0.24 -9.34
N GLN A 51 -25.33 1.01 -9.46
CA GLN A 51 -25.52 1.73 -10.73
C GLN A 51 -24.24 2.44 -11.17
N HIS A 52 -23.11 1.73 -11.15
CA HIS A 52 -21.77 2.30 -11.38
C HIS A 52 -21.61 2.97 -12.76
N ARG A 53 -22.19 2.41 -13.83
CA ARG A 53 -22.15 3.03 -15.17
C ARG A 53 -22.90 4.36 -15.22
N GLU A 54 -23.94 4.51 -14.40
CA GLU A 54 -24.71 5.74 -14.33
C GLU A 54 -23.93 6.85 -13.65
N VAL A 55 -23.06 6.52 -12.68
CA VAL A 55 -22.12 7.48 -12.07
C VAL A 55 -21.22 8.10 -13.15
N ALA A 56 -20.57 7.26 -13.97
CA ALA A 56 -19.70 7.71 -15.05
C ALA A 56 -20.42 8.59 -16.09
N THR A 57 -21.70 8.30 -16.34
CA THR A 57 -22.49 9.01 -17.36
C THR A 57 -23.08 10.33 -16.84
N ARG A 58 -23.62 10.34 -15.61
CA ARG A 58 -24.31 11.52 -15.04
C ARG A 58 -23.37 12.50 -14.35
N TYR A 59 -22.27 12.03 -13.81
CA TYR A 59 -21.33 12.83 -13.01
C TYR A 59 -19.89 12.72 -13.52
N PRO A 60 -19.63 12.96 -14.81
CA PRO A 60 -18.30 12.78 -15.40
C PRO A 60 -17.23 13.70 -14.77
N GLU A 61 -17.63 14.82 -14.17
CA GLU A 61 -16.73 15.74 -13.44
C GLU A 61 -16.30 15.25 -12.06
N LEU A 62 -16.96 14.24 -11.49
CA LEU A 62 -16.61 13.68 -10.18
C LEU A 62 -15.56 12.59 -10.35
N GLU A 63 -14.33 12.97 -10.72
CA GLU A 63 -13.27 12.05 -11.11
C GLU A 63 -13.11 10.85 -10.15
N THR A 64 -13.07 11.11 -8.84
CA THR A 64 -12.94 10.07 -7.81
C THR A 64 -14.10 9.08 -7.82
N ALA A 65 -15.34 9.56 -7.96
CA ALA A 65 -16.53 8.71 -7.97
C ALA A 65 -16.61 7.88 -9.25
N VAL A 66 -16.33 8.50 -10.40
CA VAL A 66 -16.27 7.78 -11.68
C VAL A 66 -15.16 6.72 -11.66
N ALA A 67 -13.98 7.07 -11.15
CA ALA A 67 -12.86 6.14 -11.05
C ALA A 67 -13.15 4.96 -10.10
N GLY A 68 -13.83 5.23 -8.97
CA GLY A 68 -14.31 4.19 -8.05
C GLY A 68 -15.34 3.27 -8.72
N ALA A 69 -16.35 3.86 -9.37
CA ALA A 69 -17.41 3.14 -10.07
C ALA A 69 -16.87 2.23 -11.19
N LEU A 70 -16.01 2.74 -12.08
CA LEU A 70 -15.42 1.95 -13.18
C LEU A 70 -14.54 0.81 -12.66
N ARG A 71 -13.79 1.04 -11.58
CA ARG A 71 -12.98 0.02 -10.91
C ARG A 71 -13.85 -1.10 -10.34
N THR A 72 -14.95 -0.75 -9.67
CA THR A 72 -15.86 -1.73 -9.06
C THR A 72 -16.46 -2.69 -10.09
N ILE A 73 -16.75 -2.19 -11.30
CA ILE A 73 -17.25 -3.04 -12.41
C ILE A 73 -16.15 -3.66 -13.27
N GLY A 74 -14.87 -3.43 -12.94
CA GLY A 74 -13.72 -3.97 -13.68
C GLY A 74 -13.51 -3.36 -15.07
N ASP A 75 -14.12 -2.20 -15.36
CA ASP A 75 -14.03 -1.51 -16.65
C ASP A 75 -12.77 -0.63 -16.72
N TYR A 76 -11.63 -1.29 -16.62
CA TYR A 76 -10.32 -0.66 -16.56
C TYR A 76 -9.90 0.02 -17.87
N ALA A 77 -10.40 -0.46 -19.01
CA ALA A 77 -10.16 0.16 -20.31
C ALA A 77 -10.80 1.55 -20.36
N GLU A 78 -12.07 1.66 -19.95
CA GLU A 78 -12.75 2.94 -19.83
C GLU A 78 -12.09 3.83 -18.77
N LEU A 79 -11.67 3.27 -17.63
CA LEU A 79 -10.98 4.02 -16.58
C LEU A 79 -9.71 4.71 -17.09
N ALA A 80 -8.87 3.98 -17.84
CA ALA A 80 -7.65 4.55 -18.43
C ALA A 80 -7.96 5.57 -19.52
N ARG A 81 -9.03 5.36 -20.29
CA ARG A 81 -9.47 6.25 -21.36
C ARG A 81 -10.02 7.57 -20.82
N VAL A 82 -10.80 7.54 -19.74
CA VAL A 82 -11.45 8.71 -19.15
C VAL A 82 -10.50 9.52 -18.27
N PHE A 83 -9.55 8.87 -17.59
CA PHE A 83 -8.55 9.55 -16.74
C PHE A 83 -7.11 9.40 -17.23
N PRO A 84 -6.82 9.79 -18.47
CA PRO A 84 -5.51 9.65 -19.07
C PRO A 84 -4.42 10.32 -18.21
N GLY A 85 -3.33 9.61 -17.93
CA GLY A 85 -2.18 10.15 -17.17
C GLY A 85 -2.40 10.37 -15.67
N THR A 86 -3.55 9.95 -15.13
CA THR A 86 -3.80 9.97 -13.69
C THR A 86 -3.30 8.68 -13.03
N TYR A 87 -3.20 8.72 -11.70
CA TYR A 87 -2.93 7.52 -10.90
C TYR A 87 -4.01 6.43 -11.10
N ALA A 88 -5.28 6.81 -11.34
CA ALA A 88 -6.35 5.86 -11.59
C ALA A 88 -6.14 5.05 -12.88
N ALA A 89 -5.61 5.69 -13.94
CA ALA A 89 -5.25 4.97 -15.17
C ALA A 89 -4.06 4.02 -14.95
N HIS A 90 -3.11 4.35 -14.08
CA HIS A 90 -2.03 3.43 -13.73
C HIS A 90 -2.56 2.20 -12.97
N GLU A 91 -3.42 2.42 -11.98
CA GLU A 91 -4.13 1.35 -11.29
C GLU A 91 -4.91 0.47 -12.27
N ALA A 92 -5.53 1.07 -13.29
CA ALA A 92 -6.26 0.32 -14.30
C ALA A 92 -5.38 -0.71 -15.02
N VAL A 93 -4.18 -0.30 -15.44
CA VAL A 93 -3.22 -1.20 -16.11
C VAL A 93 -2.76 -2.30 -15.15
N ILE A 94 -2.38 -1.94 -13.92
CA ILE A 94 -1.83 -2.87 -12.92
C ILE A 94 -2.86 -3.93 -12.52
N TRP A 95 -4.06 -3.50 -12.14
CA TRP A 95 -5.05 -4.38 -11.51
C TRP A 95 -5.97 -5.10 -12.50
N SER A 96 -5.99 -4.70 -13.78
CA SER A 96 -6.88 -5.33 -14.76
C SER A 96 -6.57 -6.80 -15.05
N GLY A 97 -5.30 -7.21 -14.92
CA GLY A 97 -4.81 -8.48 -15.45
C GLY A 97 -4.96 -8.61 -16.98
N ARG A 98 -5.20 -7.48 -17.68
CA ARG A 98 -5.47 -7.40 -19.11
C ARG A 98 -4.53 -6.39 -19.78
N GLN A 99 -3.26 -6.44 -19.41
CA GLN A 99 -2.24 -5.47 -19.81
C GLN A 99 -2.05 -5.40 -21.33
N GLU A 100 -2.24 -6.51 -22.05
CA GLU A 100 -2.18 -6.55 -23.52
C GLU A 100 -3.16 -5.57 -24.19
N GLU A 101 -4.35 -5.34 -23.60
CA GLU A 101 -5.34 -4.38 -24.14
C GLU A 101 -4.81 -2.93 -24.16
N PHE A 102 -3.80 -2.63 -23.34
CA PHE A 102 -3.22 -1.29 -23.21
C PHE A 102 -2.01 -1.06 -24.10
N LEU A 103 -1.53 -2.06 -24.87
CA LEU A 103 -0.37 -1.91 -25.75
C LEU A 103 -0.63 -0.97 -26.93
N ASP A 104 -1.87 -0.84 -27.38
CA ASP A 104 -2.28 0.09 -28.45
C ASP A 104 -2.90 1.38 -27.90
N HIS A 105 -2.86 1.59 -26.57
CA HIS A 105 -3.47 2.77 -25.94
C HIS A 105 -2.86 4.07 -26.48
N PRO A 106 -3.62 5.14 -26.77
CA PRO A 106 -3.09 6.35 -27.40
C PRO A 106 -1.98 7.03 -26.60
N GLN A 107 -2.00 6.89 -25.28
CA GLN A 107 -0.99 7.49 -24.41
C GLN A 107 0.26 6.62 -24.22
N ARG A 108 1.42 7.22 -24.46
CA ARG A 108 2.75 6.57 -24.34
C ARG A 108 3.02 6.01 -22.94
N ASN A 109 2.71 6.75 -21.87
CA ASN A 109 2.95 6.32 -20.49
C ASN A 109 2.14 5.05 -20.13
N ILE A 110 0.89 4.95 -20.62
CA ILE A 110 0.04 3.77 -20.39
C ILE A 110 0.60 2.54 -21.13
N ARG A 111 1.05 2.70 -22.37
CA ARG A 111 1.71 1.61 -23.12
C ARG A 111 3.00 1.15 -22.43
N ALA A 112 3.83 2.09 -22.00
CA ALA A 112 5.07 1.79 -21.28
C ALA A 112 4.80 1.05 -19.96
N LEU A 113 3.76 1.46 -19.21
CA LEU A 113 3.35 0.77 -17.99
C LEU A 113 2.82 -0.64 -18.30
N ALA A 114 2.04 -0.82 -19.37
CA ALA A 114 1.56 -2.14 -19.78
C ALA A 114 2.71 -3.09 -20.11
N LEU A 115 3.71 -2.62 -20.87
CA LEU A 115 4.93 -3.40 -21.15
C LEU A 115 5.71 -3.74 -19.87
N LEU A 116 5.81 -2.80 -18.93
CA LEU A 116 6.44 -3.02 -17.63
C LEU A 116 5.74 -4.16 -16.86
N GLU A 117 4.42 -4.10 -16.73
CA GLU A 117 3.64 -5.12 -16.01
C GLU A 117 3.64 -6.49 -16.74
N LEU A 118 3.81 -6.51 -18.06
CA LEU A 118 4.01 -7.73 -18.86
C LEU A 118 5.44 -8.30 -18.74
N GLY A 119 6.35 -7.63 -18.02
CA GLY A 119 7.75 -8.05 -17.89
C GLY A 119 8.60 -7.78 -19.14
N ARG A 120 8.11 -6.98 -20.09
CA ARG A 120 8.80 -6.63 -21.35
C ARG A 120 9.74 -5.44 -21.13
N PHE A 121 10.63 -5.57 -20.15
CA PHE A 121 11.48 -4.49 -19.62
C PHE A 121 12.40 -3.86 -20.67
N ASP A 122 13.01 -4.67 -21.53
CA ASP A 122 13.94 -4.15 -22.56
C ASP A 122 13.21 -3.28 -23.59
N GLU A 123 11.94 -3.58 -23.88
CA GLU A 123 11.12 -2.76 -24.77
C GLU A 123 10.73 -1.44 -24.13
N VAL A 124 10.44 -1.42 -22.82
CA VAL A 124 10.24 -0.17 -22.06
C VAL A 124 11.49 0.72 -22.20
N LEU A 125 12.67 0.17 -21.96
CA LEU A 125 13.93 0.92 -21.99
C LEU A 125 14.28 1.43 -23.40
N ARG A 126 13.97 0.65 -24.44
CA ARG A 126 14.26 1.00 -25.84
C ARG A 126 13.27 2.02 -26.40
N ASP A 127 11.97 1.79 -26.24
CA ASP A 127 10.93 2.50 -26.99
C ASP A 127 10.37 3.71 -26.22
N TYR A 128 10.61 3.76 -24.90
CA TYR A 128 10.08 4.79 -23.99
C TYR A 128 11.16 5.43 -23.10
N PRO A 129 12.33 5.83 -23.62
CA PRO A 129 13.41 6.40 -22.79
C PRO A 129 13.03 7.72 -22.10
N ASP A 130 11.97 8.38 -22.57
CA ASP A 130 11.39 9.59 -21.98
C ASP A 130 10.54 9.31 -20.72
N GLN A 131 10.09 8.07 -20.53
CA GLN A 131 9.26 7.65 -19.39
C GLN A 131 10.12 7.23 -18.20
N ARG A 132 10.92 8.19 -17.70
CA ARG A 132 12.03 7.95 -16.77
C ARG A 132 11.67 7.13 -15.52
N ASN A 133 10.50 7.37 -14.92
CA ASN A 133 10.01 6.60 -13.78
C ASN A 133 9.71 5.13 -14.12
N ILE A 134 9.15 4.87 -15.31
CA ILE A 134 8.84 3.51 -15.79
C ILE A 134 10.14 2.80 -16.18
N CYS A 135 11.09 3.50 -16.80
CA CYS A 135 12.42 2.97 -17.11
C CYS A 135 13.22 2.62 -15.85
N ALA A 136 13.21 3.48 -14.83
CA ALA A 136 13.83 3.20 -13.55
C ALA A 136 13.25 1.91 -12.95
N ARG A 137 11.92 1.81 -12.88
CA ARG A 137 11.23 0.60 -12.38
C ARG A 137 11.56 -0.65 -13.21
N ALA A 138 11.72 -0.53 -14.53
CA ALA A 138 12.11 -1.65 -15.40
C ALA A 138 13.52 -2.17 -15.05
N LEU A 139 14.50 -1.29 -14.87
CA LEU A 139 15.86 -1.66 -14.43
C LEU A 139 15.85 -2.30 -13.04
N GLU A 140 15.05 -1.76 -12.12
CA GLU A 140 14.87 -2.30 -10.78
C GLU A 140 14.30 -3.72 -10.77
N HIS A 141 13.26 -4.00 -11.58
CA HIS A 141 12.73 -5.35 -11.74
C HIS A 141 13.76 -6.34 -12.33
N GLN A 142 14.70 -5.86 -13.14
CA GLN A 142 15.83 -6.65 -13.63
C GLN A 142 17.00 -6.76 -12.63
N GLY A 143 16.90 -6.16 -11.44
CA GLY A 143 17.96 -6.11 -10.44
C GLY A 143 19.16 -5.22 -10.83
N ARG A 144 19.01 -4.38 -11.86
CA ARG A 144 20.05 -3.48 -12.40
C ARG A 144 20.09 -2.16 -11.63
N TRP A 145 20.16 -2.24 -10.30
CA TRP A 145 20.05 -1.09 -9.38
C TRP A 145 21.12 -0.03 -9.62
N ALA A 146 22.37 -0.43 -9.89
CA ALA A 146 23.46 0.51 -10.16
C ALA A 146 23.23 1.36 -11.42
N GLU A 147 22.68 0.73 -12.47
CA GLU A 147 22.34 1.43 -13.72
C GLU A 147 21.13 2.33 -13.54
N SER A 148 20.10 1.86 -12.80
CA SER A 148 18.94 2.68 -12.44
C SER A 148 19.37 3.95 -11.70
N LEU A 149 20.25 3.80 -10.70
CA LEU A 149 20.79 4.93 -9.95
C LEU A 149 21.60 5.89 -10.84
N ALA A 150 22.42 5.37 -11.76
CA ALA A 150 23.23 6.20 -12.64
C ALA A 150 22.39 7.00 -13.66
N ALA A 151 21.34 6.39 -14.22
CA ALA A 151 20.51 7.01 -15.27
C ALA A 151 19.31 7.81 -14.70
N TYR A 152 18.80 7.40 -13.54
CA TYR A 152 17.52 7.86 -12.98
C TYR A 152 17.60 8.18 -11.49
N GLY A 153 18.80 8.40 -10.93
CA GLY A 153 18.98 8.71 -9.51
C GLY A 153 18.31 10.01 -9.05
N ASP A 154 17.96 10.91 -9.96
CA ASP A 154 17.20 12.14 -9.70
C ASP A 154 15.68 11.92 -9.69
N VAL A 155 15.19 10.80 -10.21
CA VAL A 155 13.75 10.48 -10.19
C VAL A 155 13.35 10.13 -8.75
N PRO A 156 12.37 10.86 -8.16
CA PRO A 156 11.91 10.59 -6.81
C PRO A 156 11.54 9.13 -6.60
N TRP A 157 11.78 8.61 -5.39
CA TRP A 157 11.56 7.23 -4.95
C TRP A 157 12.54 6.19 -5.51
N PHE A 158 12.86 6.24 -6.79
CA PHE A 158 13.71 5.23 -7.45
C PHE A 158 15.19 5.37 -7.11
N GLY A 159 15.74 6.60 -7.13
CA GLY A 159 17.13 6.82 -6.74
C GLY A 159 17.43 6.34 -5.32
N GLY A 160 16.52 6.65 -4.40
CA GLY A 160 16.61 6.19 -3.02
C GLY A 160 16.46 4.67 -2.86
N THR A 161 15.53 4.05 -3.60
CA THR A 161 15.33 2.58 -3.60
C THR A 161 16.57 1.87 -4.14
N ALA A 162 17.13 2.36 -5.26
CA ALA A 162 18.35 1.82 -5.83
C ALA A 162 19.55 1.95 -4.87
N LEU A 163 19.73 3.09 -4.20
CA LEU A 163 20.76 3.26 -3.16
C LEU A 163 20.59 2.24 -2.02
N ALA A 164 19.36 2.06 -1.54
CA ALA A 164 19.01 1.08 -0.51
C ALA A 164 19.38 -0.36 -0.93
N GLN A 165 18.99 -0.76 -2.13
CA GLN A 165 19.27 -2.11 -2.66
C GLN A 165 20.77 -2.35 -2.88
N LEU A 166 21.55 -1.31 -3.16
CA LEU A 166 23.01 -1.37 -3.23
C LEU A 166 23.69 -1.32 -1.85
N GLY A 167 22.93 -1.24 -0.76
CA GLY A 167 23.46 -1.15 0.60
C GLY A 167 23.98 0.24 0.99
N ARG A 168 23.76 1.28 0.17
CA ARG A 168 24.19 2.66 0.40
C ARG A 168 23.12 3.44 1.16
N TRP A 169 22.78 2.97 2.35
CA TRP A 169 21.59 3.43 3.05
C TRP A 169 21.70 4.83 3.63
N GLU A 170 22.88 5.27 4.08
CA GLU A 170 23.04 6.65 4.55
C GLU A 170 22.72 7.64 3.42
N GLU A 171 23.18 7.34 2.20
CA GLU A 171 22.88 8.13 1.01
C GLU A 171 21.39 8.04 0.65
N ALA A 172 20.79 6.84 0.73
CA ALA A 172 19.36 6.65 0.49
C ALA A 172 18.50 7.53 1.42
N ILE A 173 18.85 7.61 2.72
CA ILE A 173 18.19 8.50 3.68
C ILE A 173 18.43 9.97 3.34
N ALA A 174 19.67 10.33 2.98
CA ALA A 174 20.04 11.70 2.66
C ALA A 174 19.25 12.26 1.46
N THR A 175 18.84 11.41 0.50
CA THR A 175 18.02 11.84 -0.65
C THR A 175 16.67 12.44 -0.25
N ARG A 176 16.13 12.10 0.94
CA ARG A 176 14.75 12.39 1.36
C ARG A 176 13.68 11.86 0.37
N GLN A 177 14.07 10.99 -0.57
CA GLN A 177 13.22 10.47 -1.63
C GLN A 177 12.76 9.03 -1.39
N VAL A 178 13.46 8.25 -0.55
CA VAL A 178 12.86 7.02 -0.01
C VAL A 178 11.83 7.44 1.01
N ASP A 179 10.70 6.71 1.10
CA ASP A 179 9.86 6.78 2.29
C ASP A 179 10.77 6.49 3.47
N SER A 180 11.15 7.55 4.19
CA SER A 180 12.26 7.52 5.13
C SER A 180 12.09 6.40 6.16
N THR A 181 10.84 5.99 6.36
CA THR A 181 10.40 4.87 7.17
C THR A 181 10.97 3.52 6.70
N ILE A 182 10.83 3.10 5.43
CA ILE A 182 11.31 1.78 4.95
C ILE A 182 12.84 1.71 4.99
N ALA A 183 13.52 2.76 4.50
CA ALA A 183 14.99 2.79 4.52
C ALA A 183 15.54 2.73 5.95
N ARG A 184 14.91 3.47 6.88
CA ARG A 184 15.30 3.44 8.29
C ARG A 184 15.02 2.09 8.94
N TYR A 185 13.93 1.40 8.60
CA TYR A 185 13.68 0.04 9.07
C TYR A 185 14.71 -0.97 8.53
N GLY A 186 15.10 -0.88 7.25
CA GLY A 186 16.12 -1.75 6.66
C GLY A 186 17.49 -1.59 7.34
N ILE A 187 17.90 -0.36 7.62
CA ILE A 187 19.11 -0.04 8.40
C ILE A 187 19.01 -0.59 9.81
N ALA A 188 17.89 -0.33 10.50
CA ALA A 188 17.62 -0.87 11.85
C ALA A 188 17.85 -2.38 11.91
N PHE A 189 17.31 -3.08 10.91
CA PHE A 189 17.32 -4.52 10.83
C PHE A 189 18.73 -5.07 10.62
N ARG A 190 19.54 -4.43 9.76
CA ARG A 190 20.94 -4.85 9.55
C ARG A 190 21.81 -4.62 10.78
N HIS A 191 21.73 -3.45 11.42
CA HIS A 191 22.50 -3.21 12.63
C HIS A 191 22.08 -4.15 13.75
N TYR A 192 20.78 -4.43 13.89
CA TYR A 192 20.29 -5.47 14.80
C TYR A 192 20.85 -6.86 14.45
N ALA A 193 20.79 -7.27 13.18
CA ALA A 193 21.33 -8.56 12.73
C ALA A 193 22.87 -8.67 12.87
N ALA A 194 23.57 -7.53 12.87
CA ALA A 194 25.01 -7.45 13.11
C ALA A 194 25.39 -7.36 14.60
N GLY A 195 24.43 -7.28 15.52
CA GLY A 195 24.69 -7.10 16.96
C GLY A 195 25.11 -5.69 17.36
N GLU A 196 24.85 -4.70 16.51
CA GLU A 196 25.19 -3.30 16.73
C GLU A 196 24.03 -2.56 17.43
N ASP A 197 23.90 -2.81 18.74
CA ASP A 197 22.76 -2.41 19.58
C ASP A 197 22.42 -0.91 19.58
N ALA A 198 23.41 -0.03 19.35
CA ALA A 198 23.23 1.42 19.43
C ALA A 198 22.43 1.98 18.23
N LEU A 199 22.72 1.49 17.02
CA LEU A 199 22.07 1.92 15.77
C LEU A 199 20.70 1.25 15.58
N GLY A 200 20.54 0.01 16.07
CA GLY A 200 19.23 -0.64 16.17
C GLY A 200 18.26 0.12 17.09
N ALA A 201 18.76 0.71 18.18
CA ALA A 201 17.94 1.52 19.10
C ALA A 201 17.53 2.88 18.51
N GLU A 202 18.41 3.54 17.75
CA GLU A 202 18.10 4.82 17.08
C GLU A 202 17.06 4.62 15.96
N ALA A 203 17.21 3.58 15.16
CA ALA A 203 16.27 3.30 14.08
C ALA A 203 14.90 2.80 14.61
N LEU A 204 14.88 2.12 15.77
CA LEU A 204 13.66 1.83 16.54
C LEU A 204 13.00 3.10 17.09
N ALA A 205 13.77 4.07 17.59
CA ALA A 205 13.24 5.34 18.06
C ALA A 205 12.62 6.16 16.91
N ILE A 206 13.24 6.13 15.72
CA ILE A 206 12.71 6.82 14.54
C ILE A 206 11.43 6.14 14.03
N ALA A 207 11.38 4.81 14.04
CA ALA A 207 10.18 4.03 13.73
C ALA A 207 8.98 4.39 14.62
N GLU A 208 9.23 4.75 15.88
CA GLU A 208 8.19 5.20 16.81
C GLU A 208 7.79 6.66 16.62
N ALA A 209 8.74 7.51 16.19
CA ALA A 209 8.53 8.93 15.93
C ALA A 209 7.74 9.19 14.64
N VAL A 210 7.74 8.27 13.66
CA VAL A 210 6.89 8.40 12.47
C VAL A 210 5.42 8.21 12.86
N ARG A 211 4.74 9.33 13.07
CA ARG A 211 3.28 9.43 13.10
C ARG A 211 2.80 9.75 11.70
N PHE A 212 1.89 8.90 11.19
CA PHE A 212 0.92 9.23 10.15
C PHE A 212 1.50 9.84 8.86
N THR A 213 1.80 8.99 7.87
CA THR A 213 1.56 9.34 6.47
C THR A 213 1.46 8.08 5.60
N TRP A 214 0.40 8.06 4.81
CA TRP A 214 0.05 7.24 3.65
C TRP A 214 1.13 6.29 3.10
N MET A 215 1.20 5.09 3.69
CA MET A 215 1.83 3.90 3.11
C MET A 215 0.80 2.75 3.12
N HIS A 216 1.03 1.72 2.29
CA HIS A 216 0.34 0.44 2.45
C HIS A 216 0.46 -0.01 3.91
N THR A 217 -0.68 -0.08 4.58
CA THR A 217 -0.76 -0.15 6.04
C THR A 217 -0.05 -1.38 6.63
N ALA A 218 0.14 -2.48 5.91
CA ALA A 218 0.76 -3.68 6.49
C ALA A 218 2.18 -3.47 6.94
N ASP A 219 3.06 -2.98 6.08
CA ASP A 219 4.50 -3.05 6.35
C ASP A 219 4.87 -2.17 7.53
N LEU A 220 4.22 -1.01 7.64
CA LEU A 220 4.34 -0.11 8.78
C LEU A 220 3.73 -0.68 10.05
N HIS A 221 2.57 -1.34 9.96
CA HIS A 221 1.97 -1.98 11.13
C HIS A 221 2.79 -3.20 11.58
N PHE A 222 3.31 -4.00 10.65
CA PHE A 222 4.19 -5.13 10.93
C PHE A 222 5.49 -4.64 11.57
N ALA A 223 6.12 -3.61 11.01
CA ALA A 223 7.34 -3.05 11.56
C ALA A 223 7.12 -2.43 12.96
N ARG A 224 6.05 -1.66 13.13
CA ARG A 224 5.74 -0.96 14.38
C ARG A 224 5.25 -1.87 15.51
N PHE A 225 4.46 -2.89 15.18
CA PHE A 225 3.73 -3.66 16.20
C PHE A 225 4.17 -5.12 16.30
N VAL A 226 4.95 -5.62 15.33
CA VAL A 226 5.57 -6.96 15.40
C VAL A 226 7.08 -6.82 15.56
N LEU A 227 7.77 -6.18 14.62
CA LEU A 227 9.24 -6.15 14.62
C LEU A 227 9.80 -5.35 15.80
N ALA A 228 9.31 -4.11 16.00
CA ALA A 228 9.79 -3.24 17.07
C ALA A 228 9.61 -3.84 18.49
N PRO A 229 8.44 -4.38 18.87
CA PRO A 229 8.30 -5.09 20.15
C PRO A 229 9.13 -6.37 20.25
N THR A 230 9.33 -7.10 19.15
CA THR A 230 10.16 -8.34 19.13
C THR A 230 11.62 -8.03 19.39
N MET A 231 12.13 -6.96 18.80
CA MET A 231 13.48 -6.47 19.06
C MET A 231 13.64 -6.02 20.52
N ARG A 232 12.67 -5.25 21.07
CA ARG A 232 12.71 -4.82 22.49
C ARG A 232 12.75 -5.97 23.46
N TRP A 233 11.89 -6.96 23.26
CA TRP A 233 11.82 -8.13 24.13
C TRP A 233 13.12 -8.92 24.09
N ARG A 234 13.70 -9.15 22.91
CA ARG A 234 14.98 -9.85 22.75
C ARG A 234 16.16 -9.10 23.37
N LEU A 235 16.14 -7.77 23.34
CA LEU A 235 17.15 -6.94 24.02
C LEU A 235 16.90 -6.81 25.53
N GLY A 236 15.88 -7.47 26.09
CA GLY A 236 15.50 -7.35 27.50
C GLY A 236 14.97 -5.95 27.88
N ARG A 237 14.59 -5.13 26.89
CA ARG A 237 14.20 -3.72 27.02
C ARG A 237 12.71 -3.47 26.86
N GLY A 238 11.88 -4.47 27.11
CA GLY A 238 10.43 -4.29 27.04
C GLY A 238 9.61 -5.55 27.24
N PRO A 239 8.29 -5.39 27.33
CA PRO A 239 7.37 -6.52 27.37
C PRO A 239 7.50 -7.36 26.10
N SER A 240 7.12 -8.64 26.18
CA SER A 240 7.03 -9.49 24.99
C SER A 240 6.16 -8.84 23.92
N PRO A 241 6.33 -9.16 22.63
CA PRO A 241 5.52 -8.58 21.55
C PRO A 241 4.02 -8.68 21.80
N ILE A 242 3.62 -9.81 22.38
CA ILE A 242 2.24 -10.11 22.78
C ILE A 242 1.77 -9.16 23.88
N ALA A 243 2.59 -8.90 24.89
CA ALA A 243 2.26 -8.01 25.99
C ALA A 243 2.27 -6.52 25.55
N ALA A 244 3.21 -6.11 24.70
CA ALA A 244 3.24 -4.77 24.11
C ALA A 244 1.97 -4.50 23.28
N TRP A 245 1.56 -5.47 22.45
CA TRP A 245 0.35 -5.36 21.66
C TRP A 245 -0.92 -5.30 22.52
N ARG A 246 -1.04 -6.17 23.52
CA ARG A 246 -2.20 -6.18 24.43
C ARG A 246 -2.36 -4.86 25.17
N ALA A 247 -1.25 -4.27 25.65
CA ALA A 247 -1.25 -2.97 26.29
C ALA A 247 -1.73 -1.88 25.31
N TRP A 248 -1.16 -1.82 24.11
CA TRP A 248 -1.57 -0.87 23.09
C TRP A 248 -3.05 -1.00 22.69
N ARG A 249 -3.53 -2.24 22.50
CA ARG A 249 -4.93 -2.56 22.19
C ARG A 249 -5.88 -2.03 23.27
N SER A 250 -5.52 -2.20 24.54
CA SER A 250 -6.34 -1.71 25.65
C SER A 250 -6.44 -0.18 25.67
N GLU A 251 -5.37 0.51 25.29
CA GLU A 251 -5.30 1.98 25.27
C GLU A 251 -6.03 2.60 24.07
N HIS A 252 -6.15 1.87 22.95
CA HIS A 252 -6.65 2.41 21.68
C HIS A 252 -7.98 1.78 21.20
N ARG A 253 -8.67 1.04 22.08
CA ARG A 253 -9.88 0.26 21.77
C ARG A 253 -10.98 1.04 21.04
N GLU A 254 -11.19 2.30 21.40
CA GLU A 254 -12.23 3.17 20.82
C GLU A 254 -11.88 3.70 19.43
N ARG A 255 -10.58 3.76 19.10
CA ARG A 255 -10.08 4.24 17.79
C ARG A 255 -10.00 3.14 16.73
N LEU A 256 -10.22 1.88 17.12
CA LEU A 256 -9.92 0.71 16.30
C LEU A 256 -10.98 0.33 15.26
N GLY A 257 -11.96 1.20 14.99
CA GLY A 257 -13.01 1.08 13.96
C GLY A 257 -12.75 -0.01 12.90
N THR A 258 -13.07 -1.25 13.27
CA THR A 258 -13.09 -2.52 12.52
C THR A 258 -11.87 -3.00 11.69
N ILE A 259 -10.90 -2.16 11.30
CA ILE A 259 -9.87 -2.57 10.31
C ILE A 259 -8.53 -3.02 10.92
N PRO A 260 -7.91 -2.30 11.89
CA PRO A 260 -6.63 -2.74 12.45
C PRO A 260 -6.77 -3.95 13.39
N GLU A 261 -7.92 -4.09 14.06
CA GLU A 261 -8.15 -5.18 15.01
C GLU A 261 -8.11 -6.54 14.31
N ARG A 262 -8.97 -6.76 13.30
CA ARG A 262 -9.02 -8.03 12.52
C ARG A 262 -7.68 -8.41 11.91
N ARG A 263 -6.86 -7.43 11.49
CA ARG A 263 -5.55 -7.64 10.85
C ARG A 263 -4.48 -8.09 11.84
N PHE A 264 -4.60 -7.73 13.11
CA PHE A 264 -3.66 -8.11 14.17
C PHE A 264 -4.06 -9.37 14.93
N THR A 265 -5.37 -9.63 15.03
CA THR A 265 -5.93 -10.91 15.51
C THR A 265 -5.36 -12.09 14.69
N VAL A 266 -5.07 -11.88 13.41
CA VAL A 266 -4.41 -12.84 12.51
C VAL A 266 -2.97 -13.13 12.92
N LEU A 267 -2.15 -12.10 13.15
CA LEU A 267 -0.75 -12.27 13.60
C LEU A 267 -0.66 -13.01 14.95
N LEU A 268 -1.69 -12.89 15.80
CA LEU A 268 -1.75 -13.48 17.15
C LEU A 268 -2.55 -14.78 17.25
N GLY A 269 -3.17 -15.26 16.17
CA GLY A 269 -3.80 -16.59 16.12
C GLY A 269 -5.25 -16.65 16.55
N GLU A 270 -5.95 -15.54 16.56
CA GLU A 270 -7.36 -15.46 16.98
C GLU A 270 -8.35 -15.37 15.79
N SER A 271 -7.89 -15.15 14.54
CA SER A 271 -8.66 -15.51 13.32
C SER A 271 -7.75 -15.65 12.09
N VAL A 272 -8.10 -16.53 11.15
CA VAL A 272 -7.40 -16.82 9.88
C VAL A 272 -8.49 -16.58 8.83
N THR A 273 -8.40 -15.68 7.86
CA THR A 273 -7.60 -15.65 6.63
C THR A 273 -8.17 -14.49 5.79
N GLU A 274 -7.36 -13.72 5.05
CA GLU A 274 -7.66 -13.22 3.67
C GLU A 274 -6.90 -11.94 3.28
N TYR A 275 -6.42 -11.11 4.21
CA TYR A 275 -6.13 -9.71 3.83
C TYR A 275 -4.68 -9.31 3.56
N TRP A 276 -3.68 -10.18 3.71
CA TRP A 276 -2.27 -9.75 3.61
C TRP A 276 -1.30 -10.63 2.84
N GLY A 277 -1.72 -11.76 2.26
CA GLY A 277 -0.79 -12.66 1.58
C GLY A 277 0.30 -13.30 2.49
N ILE A 278 0.43 -12.85 3.76
CA ILE A 278 1.12 -13.59 4.83
C ILE A 278 0.30 -14.85 5.05
N ASP A 279 0.84 -15.96 4.58
CA ASP A 279 0.18 -17.24 4.63
C ASP A 279 0.37 -17.93 5.96
N ALA A 280 -0.51 -18.89 6.23
CA ALA A 280 -0.45 -19.70 7.44
C ALA A 280 0.95 -20.30 7.67
N PRO A 281 1.66 -20.85 6.67
CA PRO A 281 3.03 -21.33 6.84
C PRO A 281 4.05 -20.33 7.39
N LEU A 282 4.15 -19.10 6.86
CA LEU A 282 5.08 -18.09 7.39
C LEU A 282 4.71 -17.69 8.82
N LEU A 283 3.42 -17.57 9.09
CA LEU A 283 2.92 -17.19 10.40
C LEU A 283 3.18 -18.26 11.45
N GLU A 284 2.97 -19.53 11.11
CA GLU A 284 3.34 -20.68 11.94
C GLU A 284 4.85 -20.73 12.19
N ALA A 285 5.66 -20.41 11.18
CA ALA A 285 7.12 -20.33 11.29
C ALA A 285 7.55 -19.32 12.35
N ILE A 286 7.00 -18.10 12.29
CA ILE A 286 7.31 -17.01 13.22
C ILE A 286 6.88 -17.39 14.64
N ARG A 287 5.73 -18.05 14.82
CA ARG A 287 5.27 -18.51 16.14
C ARG A 287 6.18 -19.54 16.76
N ALA A 288 6.54 -20.55 15.98
CA ALA A 288 7.48 -21.58 16.42
C ALA A 288 8.81 -20.94 16.83
N ASP A 289 9.30 -19.97 16.05
CA ASP A 289 10.54 -19.26 16.31
C ASP A 289 10.52 -18.44 17.61
N VAL A 290 9.40 -17.76 17.89
CA VAL A 290 9.19 -16.99 19.13
C VAL A 290 9.10 -17.90 20.35
N ASN A 291 8.53 -19.10 20.20
CA ASN A 291 8.39 -20.07 21.28
C ASN A 291 9.64 -20.95 21.48
N GLY A 292 10.69 -20.76 20.69
CA GLY A 292 11.93 -21.54 20.78
C GLY A 292 11.88 -22.90 20.06
N ASP A 293 10.85 -23.17 19.27
CA ASP A 293 10.74 -24.36 18.43
C ASP A 293 11.39 -24.14 17.06
N ALA A 294 12.72 -24.25 17.03
CA ALA A 294 13.52 -24.01 15.83
C ALA A 294 13.16 -24.96 14.68
N ALA A 295 12.80 -26.21 14.98
CA ALA A 295 12.49 -27.22 13.96
C ALA A 295 11.20 -26.86 13.21
N GLN A 296 10.14 -26.48 13.94
CA GLN A 296 8.88 -26.07 13.32
C GLN A 296 9.02 -24.71 12.61
N ALA A 297 9.86 -23.81 13.13
CA ALA A 297 10.18 -22.55 12.47
C ALA A 297 10.82 -22.79 11.09
N ASP A 298 11.82 -23.68 11.02
CA ASP A 298 12.52 -23.99 9.79
C ASP A 298 11.61 -24.60 8.72
N VAL A 299 10.64 -25.45 9.11
CA VAL A 299 9.63 -26.01 8.20
C VAL A 299 8.76 -24.90 7.61
N GLY A 300 8.29 -23.97 8.44
CA GLY A 300 7.44 -22.88 7.99
C GLY A 300 8.20 -21.87 7.09
N TYR A 301 9.45 -21.54 7.43
CA TYR A 301 10.28 -20.67 6.60
C TYR A 301 10.66 -21.33 5.26
N ALA A 302 10.93 -22.65 5.24
CA ALA A 302 11.15 -23.39 4.01
C ALA A 302 9.92 -23.36 3.11
N LYS A 303 8.73 -23.62 3.67
CA LYS A 303 7.46 -23.53 2.93
C LYS A 303 7.22 -22.14 2.34
N TYR A 304 7.52 -21.08 3.08
CA TYR A 304 7.43 -19.71 2.56
C TYR A 304 8.45 -19.45 1.43
N ARG A 305 9.69 -19.90 1.61
CA ARG A 305 10.76 -19.76 0.62
C ARG A 305 10.47 -20.53 -0.67
N ASP A 306 9.76 -21.63 -0.64
CA ASP A 306 9.49 -22.45 -1.83
C ASP A 306 8.27 -21.95 -2.64
N ARG A 307 7.65 -20.82 -2.24
CA ARG A 307 6.51 -20.20 -2.94
C ARG A 307 6.87 -19.55 -4.26
N ARG A 308 5.86 -19.12 -5.05
CA ARG A 308 6.11 -18.30 -6.24
C ARG A 308 6.89 -17.02 -5.89
N PRO A 309 7.88 -16.61 -6.70
CA PRO A 309 8.76 -15.48 -6.40
C PRO A 309 8.05 -14.13 -6.19
N ASP A 310 6.93 -13.90 -6.89
CA ASP A 310 6.11 -12.69 -6.86
C ASP A 310 5.36 -12.46 -5.54
N MET A 311 5.20 -13.52 -4.73
CA MET A 311 4.53 -13.44 -3.42
C MET A 311 5.52 -13.38 -2.24
N ARG A 312 6.83 -13.28 -2.51
CA ARG A 312 7.85 -13.22 -1.46
C ARG A 312 8.23 -11.77 -1.18
N SER A 313 8.18 -11.37 0.09
CA SER A 313 8.74 -10.09 0.53
C SER A 313 10.25 -10.23 0.69
N PRO A 314 11.07 -9.38 0.05
CA PRO A 314 12.52 -9.37 0.24
C PRO A 314 12.93 -9.19 1.71
N LEU A 315 12.20 -8.36 2.46
CA LEU A 315 12.43 -8.14 3.90
C LEU A 315 12.22 -9.42 4.73
N ILE A 316 11.21 -10.23 4.37
CA ILE A 316 10.95 -11.51 5.05
C ILE A 316 12.06 -12.53 4.73
N LEU A 317 12.52 -12.57 3.47
CA LEU A 317 13.63 -13.45 3.09
C LEU A 317 14.95 -13.05 3.77
N GLU A 318 15.23 -11.76 3.89
CA GLU A 318 16.40 -11.25 4.65
C GLU A 318 16.31 -11.61 6.14
N PHE A 319 15.12 -11.46 6.76
CA PHE A 319 14.88 -11.89 8.13
C PHE A 319 15.18 -13.39 8.33
N ILE A 320 14.68 -14.24 7.43
CA ILE A 320 14.92 -15.70 7.47
C ILE A 320 16.41 -16.00 7.31
N ALA A 321 17.09 -15.31 6.38
CA ALA A 321 18.51 -15.52 6.10
C ALA A 321 19.42 -15.08 7.25
N ALA A 322 19.09 -13.96 7.92
CA ALA A 322 19.83 -13.46 9.09
C ALA A 322 19.72 -14.42 10.29
N ARG A 323 18.57 -15.09 10.45
CA ARG A 323 18.31 -16.04 11.54
C ARG A 323 19.13 -17.33 11.48
N ARG A 324 19.63 -17.69 10.30
CA ARG A 324 20.39 -18.93 10.04
C ARG A 324 21.92 -18.72 10.09
N ARG A 325 22.37 -17.49 10.32
CA ARG A 325 23.79 -17.17 10.57
C ARG A 325 24.01 -17.11 12.08
#